data_AF-A0A1F7CXJ8-F1
#
_entry.id   AF-A0A1F7CXJ8-F1
#
_cell.length_a   1.000
_cell.length_b   1.000
_cell.length_c   1.000
_cell.angle_alpha   90.00
_cell.angle_beta   90.00
_cell.angle_gamma   90.00
#
_symmetry.space_group_name_H-M   'P 1'
#
loop_
_entity.id
_entity.type
_entity.pdbx_description
1 polymer ?
#
loop_
_entity_poly.entity_id
_entity_poly.type
_entity_poly.pdbx_seq_one_letter_code
_entity_poly.pdbx_strand_id
1 'polypeptide(L)'
;MNHVPHNPQAEKTLMDDLAFLEHKLEELKREKQELYDKLQHQHMLTSGLQTELDRIYRSKSWRWTACMRRYGEQYRRSVYGLLAHIKKLWEEMGSPCPRLVRFCRHTLLGRFWPVREHPSSYSSAPTPLEPARATADVAAVVLCAESAAHAAEALQSVLSQTMPPREILLIDATPEHSAEDTAQNYAAQNVQYLPTADSQTLHGTALERTDAGTLLFLPEKNVLHPEFIRCGMDLLKHSPGPSLCYSTQWSFGAEQKQLQTPAELSAAQAHILSEGCMVKRETLASVRAASSLPAAFEQLLSAGHRSAQSQGMCFVRTEKQQSSHGLKHAVLCIPLSGRTWAWPLTTSFLEQQTYPHDLIDLVVLDTSQNNAFGTQVKGWLSQCDYRSHTYLQEAVGEPGIADLPRAQMTDAVCDACVRIFNCLRPYCTAPVALFLEDDVVPPQDAYTRLSALLGKEVVSASGLYRHRGNRKPVAWNWDEHGFPSFPKENRGITTIGGSGFGCIATRGDVVRSFQFSSEQPFLNYDHMFFRAMVRDGPWQALLDWSCVCRHYSSTQSWV
;
A
#
# COMPACT_ATOMS: atom_id res chain seq x y z
N MET A 1 -83.34 2.50 16.01
CA MET A 1 -81.98 2.62 16.59
C MET A 1 -81.34 1.25 16.50
N ASN A 2 -80.48 1.03 15.52
CA ASN A 2 -79.85 -0.27 15.30
C ASN A 2 -78.67 -0.43 16.27
N HIS A 3 -78.80 -1.35 17.22
CA HIS A 3 -77.70 -1.75 18.09
C HIS A 3 -76.62 -2.43 17.25
N VAL A 4 -75.51 -1.73 17.05
CA VAL A 4 -74.29 -2.33 16.48
C VAL A 4 -73.73 -3.31 17.52
N PRO A 5 -73.50 -4.58 17.17
CA PRO A 5 -72.97 -5.55 18.11
C PRO A 5 -71.54 -5.19 18.50
N HIS A 6 -71.33 -5.03 19.81
CA HIS A 6 -70.03 -4.77 20.41
C HIS A 6 -69.13 -6.00 20.17
N ASN A 7 -68.05 -5.85 19.41
CA ASN A 7 -67.08 -6.91 19.16
C ASN A 7 -65.82 -6.68 20.01
N PRO A 8 -65.72 -7.29 21.21
CA PRO A 8 -64.61 -7.08 22.14
C PRO A 8 -63.24 -7.53 21.57
N GLN A 9 -63.24 -8.41 20.56
CA GLN A 9 -62.01 -8.82 19.89
C GLN A 9 -61.38 -7.66 19.11
N ALA A 10 -62.21 -6.84 18.44
CA ALA A 10 -61.75 -5.70 17.65
C ALA A 10 -61.15 -4.60 18.54
N GLU A 11 -61.73 -4.37 19.71
CA GLU A 11 -61.24 -3.39 20.69
C GLU A 11 -59.87 -3.80 21.25
N LYS A 12 -59.67 -5.09 21.54
CA LYS A 12 -58.37 -5.61 22.00
C LYS A 12 -57.28 -5.43 20.95
N THR A 13 -57.54 -5.77 19.69
CA THR A 13 -56.58 -5.57 18.59
C THR A 13 -56.20 -4.09 18.44
N LEU A 14 -57.18 -3.20 18.58
CA LEU A 14 -56.95 -1.75 18.47
C LEU A 14 -56.08 -1.22 19.61
N MET A 15 -56.22 -1.76 20.82
CA MET A 15 -55.38 -1.41 21.97
C MET A 15 -53.95 -1.95 21.83
N ASP A 16 -53.79 -3.17 21.32
CA ASP A 16 -52.47 -3.76 21.06
C ASP A 16 -51.72 -2.98 19.97
N ASP A 17 -52.40 -2.56 18.90
CA ASP A 17 -51.84 -1.71 17.84
C ASP A 17 -51.46 -0.31 18.37
N LEU A 18 -52.28 0.27 19.23
CA LEU A 18 -51.97 1.55 19.90
C LEU A 18 -50.71 1.45 20.77
N ALA A 19 -50.60 0.41 21.59
CA ALA A 19 -49.43 0.18 22.43
C ALA A 19 -48.15 -0.04 21.60
N PHE A 20 -48.25 -0.76 20.47
CA PHE A 20 -47.14 -0.93 19.54
C PHE A 20 -46.69 0.40 18.91
N LEU A 21 -47.64 1.24 18.49
CA LEU A 21 -47.34 2.55 17.92
C LEU A 21 -46.72 3.50 18.94
N GLU A 22 -47.18 3.49 20.19
CA GLU A 22 -46.61 4.28 21.29
C GLU A 22 -45.15 3.87 21.57
N HIS A 23 -44.88 2.56 21.63
CA HIS A 23 -43.51 2.05 21.79
C HIS A 23 -42.60 2.50 20.64
N LYS A 24 -43.07 2.37 19.39
CA LYS A 24 -42.31 2.76 18.21
C LYS A 24 -42.06 4.27 18.16
N LEU A 25 -43.00 5.07 18.63
CA LEU A 25 -42.84 6.51 18.74
C LEU A 25 -41.75 6.89 19.76
N GLU A 26 -41.69 6.21 20.90
CA GLU A 26 -40.64 6.44 21.91
C GLU A 26 -39.25 5.99 21.42
N GLU A 27 -39.17 4.87 20.69
CA GLU A 27 -37.92 4.42 20.07
C GLU A 27 -37.38 5.46 19.06
N LEU A 28 -38.24 6.00 18.19
CA LEU A 28 -37.88 7.05 17.24
C LEU A 28 -37.46 8.36 17.93
N LYS A 29 -38.09 8.72 19.06
CA LYS A 29 -37.66 9.88 19.84
C LYS A 29 -36.25 9.68 20.41
N ARG A 30 -35.93 8.48 20.88
CA ARG A 30 -34.60 8.14 21.39
C ARG A 30 -33.54 8.19 20.29
N GLU A 31 -33.80 7.59 19.13
CA GLU A 31 -32.88 7.64 17.99
C GLU A 31 -32.64 9.08 17.50
N LYS A 32 -33.70 9.89 17.44
CA LYS A 32 -33.59 11.31 17.10
C LYS A 32 -32.68 12.04 18.08
N GLN A 33 -32.83 11.79 19.39
CA GLN A 33 -31.98 12.43 20.41
C GLN A 33 -30.50 12.01 20.27
N GLU A 34 -30.23 10.72 20.04
CA GLU A 34 -28.87 10.23 19.85
C GLU A 34 -28.20 10.85 18.61
N LEU A 35 -28.95 11.05 17.52
CA LEU A 35 -28.45 11.75 16.33
C LEU A 35 -28.15 13.23 16.60
N TYR A 36 -28.98 13.92 17.40
CA TYR A 36 -28.72 15.29 17.81
C TYR A 36 -27.44 15.41 18.64
N ASP A 37 -27.21 14.48 19.57
CA ASP A 37 -26.02 14.47 20.42
C ASP A 37 -24.76 14.21 19.59
N LYS A 38 -24.81 13.28 18.62
CA LYS A 38 -23.73 13.03 17.66
C LYS A 38 -23.42 14.27 16.81
N LEU A 39 -24.45 14.97 16.33
CA LEU A 39 -24.29 16.19 15.53
C LEU A 39 -23.64 17.30 16.36
N GLN A 40 -24.04 17.49 17.62
CA GLN A 40 -23.42 18.47 18.52
C GLN A 40 -21.95 18.12 18.80
N HIS A 41 -21.63 16.85 19.00
CA HIS A 41 -20.25 16.41 19.18
C HIS A 41 -19.37 16.71 17.96
N GLN A 42 -19.87 16.45 16.75
CA GLN A 42 -19.16 16.81 15.51
C GLN A 42 -18.99 18.32 15.35
N HIS A 43 -19.99 19.12 15.70
CA HIS A 43 -19.89 20.58 15.67
C HIS A 43 -18.82 21.09 16.64
N MET A 44 -18.73 20.51 17.83
CA MET A 44 -17.68 20.83 18.80
C MET A 44 -16.28 20.49 18.26
N LEU A 45 -16.09 19.31 17.67
CA LEU A 45 -14.80 18.91 17.06
C LEU A 45 -14.39 19.85 15.92
N THR A 46 -15.32 20.20 15.03
CA THR A 46 -15.04 21.12 13.92
C THR A 46 -14.73 22.53 14.40
N SER A 47 -15.40 23.02 15.44
CA SER A 47 -15.08 24.31 16.05
C SER A 47 -13.68 24.34 16.71
N GLY A 48 -13.26 23.24 17.35
CA GLY A 48 -11.91 23.08 17.89
C GLY A 48 -10.84 23.08 16.79
N LEU A 49 -11.06 22.33 15.71
CA LEU A 49 -10.18 22.33 14.55
C LEU A 49 -10.09 23.71 13.88
N GLN A 50 -11.22 24.42 13.76
CA GLN A 50 -11.24 25.77 13.21
C GLN A 50 -10.43 26.75 14.08
N THR A 51 -10.49 26.60 15.40
CA THR A 51 -9.72 27.42 16.35
C THR A 51 -8.21 27.15 16.22
N GLU A 52 -7.79 25.89 16.08
CA GLU A 52 -6.39 25.53 15.85
C GLU A 52 -5.90 25.98 14.46
N LEU A 53 -6.73 25.87 13.42
CA LEU A 53 -6.43 26.44 12.11
C LEU A 53 -6.23 27.95 12.19
N ASP A 54 -7.15 28.67 12.85
CA ASP A 54 -7.03 30.12 13.03
C ASP A 54 -5.76 30.50 13.81
N ARG A 55 -5.38 29.71 14.82
CA ARG A 55 -4.12 29.86 15.55
C ARG A 55 -2.92 29.68 14.64
N ILE A 56 -2.92 28.67 13.77
CA ILE A 56 -1.87 28.44 12.77
C ILE A 56 -1.83 29.61 11.78
N TYR A 57 -2.97 30.04 11.24
CA TYR A 57 -3.06 31.17 10.31
C TYR A 57 -2.54 32.48 10.90
N ARG A 58 -2.77 32.71 12.20
CA ARG A 58 -2.27 33.90 12.93
C ARG A 58 -0.82 33.77 13.39
N SER A 59 -0.22 32.58 13.31
CA SER A 59 1.17 32.38 13.72
C SER A 59 2.13 33.20 12.85
N LYS A 60 3.19 33.72 13.47
CA LYS A 60 4.21 34.49 12.75
C LYS A 60 4.85 33.63 11.66
N SER A 61 5.16 32.37 11.95
CA SER A 61 5.74 31.42 10.98
C SER A 61 4.87 31.26 9.73
N TRP A 62 3.55 31.19 9.89
CA TRP A 62 2.63 31.14 8.76
C TRP A 62 2.69 32.43 7.94
N ARG A 63 2.67 33.62 8.57
CA ARG A 63 2.77 34.90 7.84
C ARG A 63 4.10 35.06 7.11
N TRP A 64 5.22 34.64 7.71
CA TRP A 64 6.55 34.71 7.10
C TRP A 64 6.71 33.80 5.88
N THR A 65 6.07 32.63 5.91
CA THR A 65 6.10 31.69 4.79
C THR A 65 5.03 31.98 3.73
N ALA A 66 4.21 33.03 3.89
CA ALA A 66 3.14 33.38 2.96
C ALA A 66 3.65 33.76 1.56
N CYS A 67 4.78 34.46 1.47
CA CYS A 67 5.41 34.75 0.18
C CYS A 67 5.92 33.47 -0.50
N MET A 68 6.53 32.55 0.27
CA MET A 68 7.00 31.26 -0.23
C MET A 68 5.86 30.34 -0.66
N ARG A 69 4.68 30.46 -0.01
CA ARG A 69 3.50 29.68 -0.39
C ARG A 69 2.86 30.10 -1.70
N ARG A 70 3.08 31.35 -2.13
CA ARG A 70 2.63 31.86 -3.44
C ARG A 70 3.38 31.26 -4.62
N TYR A 71 4.59 30.75 -4.39
CA TYR A 71 5.36 30.03 -5.40
C TYR A 71 5.09 28.53 -5.26
N GLY A 72 4.91 27.86 -6.41
CA GLY A 72 4.47 26.47 -6.50
C GLY A 72 5.33 25.48 -5.72
N GLU A 73 4.82 24.26 -5.56
CA GLU A 73 5.41 23.20 -4.74
C GLU A 73 6.89 22.91 -5.09
N GLN A 74 7.26 23.08 -6.36
CA GLN A 74 8.63 22.91 -6.85
C GLN A 74 9.60 23.93 -6.24
N TYR A 75 9.19 25.19 -6.07
CA TYR A 75 10.01 26.22 -5.44
C TYR A 75 10.19 25.95 -3.94
N ARG A 76 9.16 25.42 -3.27
CA ARG A 76 9.26 25.00 -1.86
C ARG A 76 10.26 23.86 -1.71
N ARG A 77 10.22 22.84 -2.58
CA ARG A 77 11.19 21.73 -2.56
C ARG A 77 12.62 22.22 -2.77
N SER A 78 12.84 23.19 -3.68
CA SER A 78 14.16 23.79 -3.87
C SER A 78 14.64 24.60 -2.65
N VAL A 79 13.77 25.39 -2.01
CA VAL A 79 14.13 26.18 -0.82
C VAL A 79 14.37 25.29 0.40
N TYR A 80 13.50 24.30 0.65
CA TYR A 80 13.70 23.35 1.75
C TYR A 80 14.90 22.43 1.49
N GLY A 81 15.14 22.03 0.23
CA GLY A 81 16.34 21.32 -0.19
C GLY A 81 17.60 22.14 0.06
N LEU A 82 17.58 23.44 -0.28
CA LEU A 82 18.69 24.36 -0.01
C LEU A 82 18.92 24.53 1.50
N LEU A 83 17.86 24.72 2.30
CA LEU A 83 17.96 24.85 3.75
C LEU A 83 18.45 23.55 4.41
N ALA A 84 18.03 22.39 3.93
CA ALA A 84 18.53 21.09 4.37
C ALA A 84 20.01 20.90 3.99
N HIS A 85 20.43 21.29 2.79
CA HIS A 85 21.84 21.24 2.39
C HIS A 85 22.69 22.23 3.20
N ILE A 86 22.19 23.43 3.49
CA ILE A 86 22.86 24.40 4.37
C ILE A 86 22.98 23.84 5.78
N LYS A 87 21.92 23.20 6.31
CA LYS A 87 21.95 22.52 7.61
C LYS A 87 22.96 21.37 7.62
N LYS A 88 22.99 20.55 6.57
CA LYS A 88 23.92 19.43 6.43
C LYS A 88 25.36 19.90 6.30
N LEU A 89 25.62 20.93 5.49
CA LEU A 89 26.92 21.63 5.42
C LEU A 89 27.32 22.21 6.77
N TRP A 90 26.36 22.70 7.57
CA TRP A 90 26.63 23.21 8.92
C TRP A 90 26.99 22.06 9.89
N GLU A 91 26.27 20.95 9.82
CA GLU A 91 26.51 19.76 10.64
C GLU A 91 27.83 19.05 10.27
N GLU A 92 28.14 18.94 8.97
CA GLU A 92 29.33 18.28 8.44
C GLU A 92 30.61 19.13 8.58
N MET A 93 30.54 20.46 8.43
CA MET A 93 31.74 21.29 8.45
C MET A 93 32.22 21.68 9.85
N GLY A 94 31.55 21.26 10.94
CA GLY A 94 32.06 21.45 12.31
C GLY A 94 32.60 22.87 12.57
N SER A 95 31.76 23.91 12.48
CA SER A 95 32.12 25.30 12.77
C SER A 95 33.42 25.82 12.08
N PRO A 96 33.44 26.05 10.76
CA PRO A 96 34.42 26.96 10.19
C PRO A 96 33.88 28.38 10.36
N CYS A 97 34.64 29.26 10.98
CA CYS A 97 34.29 30.68 11.24
C CYS A 97 33.25 30.95 12.35
N PRO A 98 33.56 30.62 13.63
CA PRO A 98 32.74 31.01 14.79
C PRO A 98 32.53 32.53 14.91
N ARG A 99 33.40 33.35 14.30
CA ARG A 99 33.23 34.81 14.22
C ARG A 99 32.14 35.24 13.24
N LEU A 100 32.01 34.57 12.09
CA LEU A 100 30.94 34.83 11.12
C LEU A 100 29.59 34.37 11.67
N VAL A 101 29.57 33.21 12.34
CA VAL A 101 28.37 32.71 13.04
C VAL A 101 27.98 33.64 14.19
N ARG A 102 28.93 34.15 14.98
CA ARG A 102 28.65 35.20 15.99
C ARG A 102 28.14 36.49 15.35
N PHE A 103 28.71 36.93 14.24
CA PHE A 103 28.27 38.14 13.53
C PHE A 103 26.84 37.97 12.97
N CYS A 104 26.53 36.86 12.30
CA CYS A 104 25.18 36.59 11.82
C CYS A 104 24.19 36.42 12.99
N ARG A 105 24.59 35.74 14.06
CA ARG A 105 23.72 35.50 15.22
C ARG A 105 23.48 36.76 16.06
N HIS A 106 24.50 37.59 16.31
CA HIS A 106 24.38 38.76 17.17
C HIS A 106 24.03 40.05 16.41
N THR A 107 24.54 40.22 15.19
CA THR A 107 24.36 41.47 14.43
C THR A 107 23.14 41.43 13.52
N LEU A 108 22.87 40.30 12.85
CA LEU A 108 21.72 40.16 11.94
C LEU A 108 20.46 39.60 12.62
N LEU A 109 20.62 38.55 13.44
CA LEU A 109 19.47 37.85 14.07
C LEU A 109 19.19 38.32 15.51
N GLY A 110 20.19 38.87 16.21
CA GLY A 110 20.08 39.29 17.61
C GLY A 110 19.10 40.44 17.86
N ARG A 111 18.77 41.23 16.82
CA ARG A 111 17.72 42.26 16.90
C ARG A 111 16.29 41.70 16.90
N PHE A 112 16.09 40.45 16.48
CA PHE A 112 14.75 39.89 16.22
C PHE A 112 14.44 38.58 16.95
N TRP A 113 15.42 37.96 17.60
CA TRP A 113 15.25 36.72 18.34
C TRP A 113 15.78 36.88 19.77
N PRO A 114 14.92 37.21 20.76
CA PRO A 114 15.37 37.32 22.15
C PRO A 114 15.81 35.94 22.63
N VAL A 115 17.09 35.84 22.98
CA VAL A 115 17.64 34.66 23.63
C VAL A 115 17.00 34.59 25.01
N ARG A 116 16.21 33.54 25.28
CA ARG A 116 15.85 33.18 26.65
C ARG A 116 17.15 32.87 27.37
N GLU A 117 17.50 33.70 28.35
CA GLU A 117 18.56 33.40 29.29
C GLU A 117 18.20 32.11 30.03
N HIS A 118 18.87 31.02 29.68
CA HIS A 118 18.93 29.89 30.58
C HIS A 118 19.85 30.27 31.73
N PRO A 119 19.43 30.09 32.99
CA PRO A 119 20.25 30.42 34.14
C PRO A 119 21.55 29.63 34.07
N SER A 120 22.64 30.41 33.99
CA SER A 120 24.01 29.97 34.05
C SER A 120 24.31 29.38 35.42
N SER A 121 24.50 28.07 35.50
CA SER A 121 25.51 27.44 36.36
C SER A 121 25.26 25.93 36.42
N TYR A 122 25.85 25.15 35.51
CA TYR A 122 26.36 23.84 35.91
C TYR A 122 27.73 23.63 35.29
N SER A 123 28.69 23.58 36.21
CA SER A 123 30.08 23.17 36.09
C SER A 123 30.28 22.09 35.03
N SER A 124 31.30 22.29 34.20
CA SER A 124 31.89 21.30 33.31
C SER A 124 32.57 20.20 34.13
N ALA A 125 31.76 19.29 34.69
CA ALA A 125 32.21 17.94 34.96
C ALA A 125 31.93 17.11 33.69
N PRO A 126 32.87 16.27 33.22
CA PRO A 126 32.60 15.37 32.12
C PRO A 126 31.41 14.50 32.50
N THR A 127 30.37 14.50 31.64
CA THR A 127 29.26 13.56 31.73
C THR A 127 29.86 12.16 31.88
N PRO A 128 29.48 11.39 32.92
CA PRO A 128 29.90 10.01 33.02
C PRO A 128 29.56 9.31 31.70
N LEU A 129 30.52 8.59 31.12
CA LEU A 129 30.26 7.62 30.06
C LEU A 129 29.00 6.86 30.46
N GLU A 130 27.95 6.91 29.62
CA GLU A 130 26.80 6.03 29.80
C GLU A 130 27.36 4.62 30.06
N PRO A 131 26.98 3.96 31.16
CA PRO A 131 27.47 2.62 31.42
C PRO A 131 27.15 1.78 30.17
N ALA A 132 28.18 1.14 29.61
CA ALA A 132 28.05 0.29 28.44
C ALA A 132 26.85 -0.63 28.67
N ARG A 133 25.78 -0.46 27.89
CA ARG A 133 24.58 -1.29 28.00
C ARG A 133 25.04 -2.73 27.87
N ALA A 134 24.74 -3.55 28.87
CA ALA A 134 25.05 -4.98 28.81
C ALA A 134 24.37 -5.57 27.57
N THR A 135 25.17 -6.10 26.65
CA THR A 135 24.67 -6.76 25.45
C THR A 135 24.07 -8.12 25.82
N ALA A 136 22.97 -8.50 25.18
CA ALA A 136 22.45 -9.85 25.30
C ALA A 136 23.37 -10.83 24.57
N ASP A 137 23.52 -12.04 25.12
CA ASP A 137 24.10 -13.18 24.40
C ASP A 137 23.10 -13.73 23.36
N VAL A 138 22.76 -12.88 22.39
CA VAL A 138 21.79 -13.11 21.32
C VAL A 138 22.39 -12.62 20.01
N ALA A 139 22.38 -13.48 18.99
CA ALA A 139 22.57 -13.07 17.60
C ALA A 139 21.19 -12.85 16.96
N ALA A 140 20.94 -11.63 16.48
CA ALA A 140 19.72 -11.34 15.73
C ALA A 140 19.94 -11.61 14.24
N VAL A 141 19.14 -12.51 13.67
CA VAL A 141 19.25 -12.99 12.30
C VAL A 141 18.02 -12.51 11.53
N VAL A 142 18.22 -11.51 10.69
CA VAL A 142 17.21 -11.02 9.75
C VAL A 142 17.31 -11.83 8.46
N LEU A 143 16.20 -12.44 8.05
CA LEU A 143 16.14 -13.34 6.90
C LEU A 143 15.42 -12.64 5.73
N CYS A 144 16.10 -12.44 4.61
CA CYS A 144 15.48 -12.04 3.35
C CYS A 144 15.35 -13.29 2.46
N ALA A 145 14.17 -13.90 2.46
CA ALA A 145 13.91 -15.14 1.71
C ALA A 145 13.13 -14.89 0.41
N GLU A 146 12.27 -13.86 0.40
CA GLU A 146 11.35 -13.57 -0.72
C GLU A 146 11.59 -12.17 -1.29
N SER A 147 11.97 -11.20 -0.45
CA SER A 147 12.26 -9.83 -0.88
C SER A 147 13.28 -9.16 0.05
N ALA A 148 13.90 -8.06 -0.38
CA ALA A 148 14.64 -7.16 0.51
C ALA A 148 13.89 -5.87 0.84
N ALA A 149 12.67 -5.67 0.31
CA ALA A 149 11.96 -4.39 0.36
C ALA A 149 11.73 -3.85 1.78
N HIS A 150 11.61 -4.75 2.75
CA HIS A 150 11.32 -4.41 4.16
C HIS A 150 12.50 -4.62 5.11
N ALA A 151 13.65 -5.09 4.63
CA ALA A 151 14.81 -5.42 5.45
C ALA A 151 15.29 -4.24 6.32
N ALA A 152 15.19 -3.01 5.81
CA ALA A 152 15.57 -1.81 6.55
C ALA A 152 14.69 -1.57 7.80
N GLU A 153 13.38 -1.86 7.72
CA GLU A 153 12.47 -1.72 8.86
C GLU A 153 12.74 -2.80 9.92
N ALA A 154 12.95 -4.04 9.48
CA ALA A 154 13.31 -5.15 10.37
C ALA A 154 14.62 -4.85 11.11
N LEU A 155 15.68 -4.43 10.41
CA LEU A 155 16.97 -4.05 11.01
C LEU A 155 16.83 -2.91 12.01
N GLN A 156 16.07 -1.87 11.65
CA GLN A 156 15.82 -0.74 12.56
C GLN A 156 15.12 -1.20 13.85
N SER A 157 14.21 -2.18 13.77
CA SER A 157 13.51 -2.73 14.93
C SER A 157 14.43 -3.53 15.86
N VAL A 158 15.42 -4.22 15.30
CA VAL A 158 16.47 -4.95 16.04
C VAL A 158 17.44 -3.97 16.70
N LEU A 159 17.83 -2.91 16.01
CA LEU A 159 18.70 -1.86 16.55
C LEU A 159 18.03 -1.04 17.66
N SER A 160 16.69 -1.01 17.67
CA SER A 160 15.89 -0.27 18.65
C SER A 160 15.59 -1.07 19.92
N GLN A 161 16.14 -2.29 20.07
CA GLN A 161 15.92 -3.12 21.25
C GLN A 161 16.53 -2.49 22.50
N THR A 162 15.79 -2.52 23.61
CA THR A 162 16.27 -1.98 24.89
C THR A 162 17.41 -2.81 25.47
N MET A 163 17.40 -4.11 25.17
CA MET A 163 18.53 -5.01 25.35
C MET A 163 19.14 -5.32 23.97
N PRO A 164 20.22 -4.64 23.56
CA PRO A 164 20.79 -4.82 22.24
C PRO A 164 21.36 -6.25 22.07
N PRO A 165 21.21 -6.87 20.89
CA PRO A 165 21.86 -8.14 20.60
C PRO A 165 23.38 -7.97 20.56
N ARG A 166 24.11 -9.07 20.73
CA ARG A 166 25.58 -9.10 20.60
C ARG A 166 26.01 -8.80 19.17
N GLU A 167 25.27 -9.31 18.20
CA GLU A 167 25.52 -9.12 16.77
C GLU A 167 24.23 -9.23 15.96
N ILE A 168 24.27 -8.68 14.75
CA ILE A 168 23.16 -8.68 13.80
C ILE A 168 23.66 -9.26 12.48
N LEU A 169 23.00 -10.31 12.01
CA LEU A 169 23.26 -10.98 10.74
C LEU A 169 22.08 -10.70 9.79
N LEU A 170 22.36 -10.19 8.59
CA LEU A 170 21.39 -10.10 7.50
C LEU A 170 21.72 -11.18 6.48
N ILE A 171 20.90 -12.24 6.43
CA ILE A 171 21.08 -13.35 5.50
C ILE A 171 20.12 -13.15 4.33
N ASP A 172 20.67 -13.04 3.13
CA ASP A 172 19.93 -12.70 1.92
C ASP A 172 19.99 -13.83 0.89
N ALA A 173 18.83 -14.40 0.58
CA ALA A 173 18.63 -15.42 -0.46
C ALA A 173 17.97 -14.88 -1.74
N THR A 174 17.93 -13.56 -1.92
CA THR A 174 17.20 -12.89 -3.02
C THR A 174 18.16 -12.25 -4.03
N PRO A 175 18.70 -13.01 -5.01
CA PRO A 175 19.73 -12.50 -5.92
C PRO A 175 19.25 -11.35 -6.83
N GLU A 176 17.97 -11.33 -7.21
CA GLU A 176 17.40 -10.33 -8.11
C GLU A 176 16.94 -9.05 -7.38
N HIS A 177 16.72 -9.15 -6.07
CA HIS A 177 16.21 -8.07 -5.22
C HIS A 177 17.03 -7.97 -3.94
N SER A 178 18.35 -7.95 -4.08
CA SER A 178 19.27 -8.09 -2.96
C SER A 178 19.15 -6.97 -1.92
N ALA A 179 19.35 -7.35 -0.66
CA ALA A 179 19.44 -6.48 0.49
C ALA A 179 20.84 -5.86 0.68
N GLU A 180 21.78 -6.05 -0.26
CA GLU A 180 23.17 -5.58 -0.13
C GLU A 180 23.25 -4.07 0.14
N ASP A 181 22.55 -3.24 -0.65
CA ASP A 181 22.51 -1.79 -0.45
C ASP A 181 21.95 -1.42 0.93
N THR A 182 20.95 -2.17 1.40
CA THR A 182 20.38 -1.99 2.73
C THR A 182 21.45 -2.31 3.78
N ALA A 183 22.15 -3.43 3.67
CA ALA A 183 23.19 -3.81 4.61
C ALA A 183 24.34 -2.79 4.65
N GLN A 184 24.77 -2.25 3.51
CA GLN A 184 25.80 -1.23 3.42
C GLN A 184 25.41 0.04 4.22
N ASN A 185 24.14 0.44 4.16
CA ASN A 185 23.62 1.57 4.93
C ASN A 185 23.66 1.33 6.46
N TYR A 186 23.64 0.06 6.89
CA TYR A 186 23.69 -0.35 8.30
C TYR A 186 25.05 -0.90 8.75
N ALA A 187 26.09 -0.85 7.90
CA ALA A 187 27.41 -1.41 8.22
C ALA A 187 28.06 -0.72 9.44
N ALA A 188 27.82 0.59 9.61
CA ALA A 188 28.33 1.35 10.75
C ALA A 188 27.71 0.92 12.11
N GLN A 189 26.59 0.19 12.08
CA GLN A 189 25.92 -0.37 13.24
C GLN A 189 26.24 -1.86 13.46
N ASN A 190 27.34 -2.36 12.87
CA ASN A 190 27.81 -3.75 12.97
C ASN A 190 26.82 -4.80 12.41
N VAL A 191 26.01 -4.44 11.41
CA VAL A 191 25.20 -5.42 10.66
C VAL A 191 26.11 -6.16 9.68
N GLN A 192 26.17 -7.48 9.80
CA GLN A 192 26.94 -8.34 8.90
C GLN A 192 26.05 -8.86 7.78
N TYR A 193 26.45 -8.61 6.52
CA TYR A 193 25.74 -9.10 5.34
C TYR A 193 26.25 -10.48 4.92
N LEU A 194 25.32 -11.40 4.67
CA LEU A 194 25.59 -12.79 4.31
C LEU A 194 24.73 -13.20 3.11
N PRO A 195 25.22 -13.07 1.86
CA PRO A 195 24.51 -13.56 0.69
C PRO A 195 24.55 -15.10 0.66
N THR A 196 23.43 -15.72 0.26
CA THR A 196 23.33 -17.15 -0.02
C THR A 196 22.48 -17.38 -1.26
N ALA A 197 22.75 -18.45 -2.01
CA ALA A 197 21.90 -18.86 -3.12
C ALA A 197 20.78 -19.81 -2.68
N ASP A 198 20.81 -20.26 -1.42
CA ASP A 198 19.94 -21.30 -0.90
C ASP A 198 19.10 -20.78 0.27
N SER A 199 17.81 -20.55 0.01
CA SER A 199 16.81 -20.13 0.99
C SER A 199 16.42 -21.24 1.98
N GLN A 200 16.76 -22.50 1.69
CA GLN A 200 16.41 -23.65 2.53
C GLN A 200 17.34 -23.81 3.74
N THR A 201 18.57 -23.32 3.65
CA THR A 201 19.62 -23.54 4.66
C THR A 201 19.97 -22.31 5.51
N LEU A 202 19.13 -21.27 5.48
CA LEU A 202 19.34 -19.99 6.19
C LEU A 202 19.74 -20.14 7.67
N HIS A 203 19.11 -21.07 8.38
CA HIS A 203 19.39 -21.33 9.80
C HIS A 203 20.75 -22.01 10.02
N GLY A 204 21.18 -22.86 9.08
CA GLY A 204 22.50 -23.48 9.08
C GLY A 204 23.59 -22.43 8.86
N THR A 205 23.39 -21.52 7.90
CA THR A 205 24.28 -20.37 7.67
C THR A 205 24.41 -19.51 8.92
N ALA A 206 23.31 -19.21 9.61
CA ALA A 206 23.36 -18.48 10.88
C ALA A 206 24.20 -19.22 11.94
N LEU A 207 23.97 -20.52 12.12
CA LEU A 207 24.71 -21.33 13.09
C LEU A 207 26.22 -21.35 12.83
N GLU A 208 26.66 -21.33 11.58
CA GLU A 208 28.08 -21.30 11.21
C GLU A 208 28.75 -19.96 11.50
N ARG A 209 27.98 -18.87 11.55
CA ARG A 209 28.50 -17.51 11.57
C ARG A 209 28.58 -16.88 12.95
N THR A 210 27.70 -17.28 13.86
CA THR A 210 27.68 -16.77 15.24
C THR A 210 28.08 -17.84 16.25
N ASP A 211 28.65 -17.43 17.39
CA ASP A 211 28.87 -18.25 18.58
C ASP A 211 27.90 -17.90 19.73
N ALA A 212 26.94 -16.99 19.51
CA ALA A 212 26.00 -16.54 20.54
C ALA A 212 25.16 -17.69 21.10
N GLY A 213 24.93 -17.69 22.42
CA GLY A 213 24.18 -18.76 23.10
C GLY A 213 22.72 -18.87 22.67
N THR A 214 22.14 -17.79 22.15
CA THR A 214 20.76 -17.74 21.64
C THR A 214 20.71 -17.09 20.26
N LEU A 215 19.88 -17.61 19.36
CA LEU A 215 19.62 -17.03 18.05
C LEU A 215 18.19 -16.51 17.99
N LEU A 216 18.01 -15.30 17.44
CA LEU A 216 16.72 -14.70 17.15
C LEU A 216 16.52 -14.70 15.64
N PHE A 217 15.51 -15.40 15.13
CA PHE A 217 15.15 -15.35 13.71
C PHE A 217 14.00 -14.38 13.49
N LEU A 218 14.16 -13.48 12.52
CA LEU A 218 13.18 -12.47 12.14
C LEU A 218 13.08 -12.39 10.61
N PRO A 219 11.92 -12.69 10.01
CA PRO A 219 11.68 -12.38 8.59
C PRO A 219 11.82 -10.88 8.31
N GLU A 220 12.33 -10.53 7.14
CA GLU A 220 12.55 -9.15 6.67
C GLU A 220 11.29 -8.26 6.73
N LYS A 221 10.11 -8.87 6.62
CA LYS A 221 8.82 -8.17 6.61
C LYS A 221 8.30 -7.83 8.00
N ASN A 222 8.83 -8.49 9.03
CA ASN A 222 8.35 -8.38 10.41
C ASN A 222 9.18 -7.38 11.23
N VAL A 223 8.56 -6.85 12.29
CA VAL A 223 9.15 -5.79 13.12
C VAL A 223 9.01 -6.18 14.59
N LEU A 224 10.06 -5.96 15.38
CA LEU A 224 10.06 -6.28 16.80
C LEU A 224 9.64 -5.08 17.65
N HIS A 225 8.87 -5.33 18.70
CA HIS A 225 8.70 -4.36 19.78
C HIS A 225 10.05 -4.17 20.52
N PRO A 226 10.40 -2.96 21.02
CA PRO A 226 11.69 -2.69 21.67
C PRO A 226 12.06 -3.59 22.86
N GLU A 227 11.06 -4.21 23.49
CA GLU A 227 11.24 -5.11 24.65
C GLU A 227 11.40 -6.59 24.28
N PHE A 228 11.34 -6.93 22.99
CA PHE A 228 11.26 -8.32 22.55
C PHE A 228 12.44 -9.17 23.04
N ILE A 229 13.68 -8.74 22.81
CA ILE A 229 14.88 -9.49 23.21
C ILE A 229 14.94 -9.64 24.73
N ARG A 230 14.66 -8.57 25.48
CA ARG A 230 14.68 -8.59 26.95
C ARG A 230 13.69 -9.62 27.49
N CYS A 231 12.42 -9.56 27.06
CA CYS A 231 11.38 -10.48 27.50
C CYS A 231 11.69 -11.93 27.13
N GLY A 232 12.25 -12.19 25.94
CA GLY A 232 12.63 -13.54 25.52
C GLY A 232 13.80 -14.10 26.32
N MET A 233 14.83 -13.28 26.58
CA MET A 233 15.96 -13.67 27.43
C MET A 233 15.55 -13.93 28.87
N ASP A 234 14.67 -13.09 29.43
CA ASP A 234 14.13 -13.29 30.78
C ASP A 234 13.43 -14.65 30.87
N LEU A 235 12.64 -15.03 29.85
CA LEU A 235 11.97 -16.33 29.81
C LEU A 235 12.96 -17.50 29.68
N LEU A 236 13.88 -17.45 28.71
CA LEU A 236 14.83 -18.54 28.42
C LEU A 236 15.86 -18.78 29.53
N LYS A 237 16.21 -17.74 30.30
CA LYS A 237 17.15 -17.83 31.43
C LYS A 237 16.49 -18.27 32.73
N HIS A 238 15.31 -17.73 33.05
CA HIS A 238 14.69 -17.92 34.37
C HIS A 238 13.68 -19.08 34.43
N SER A 239 13.26 -19.62 33.28
CA SER A 239 12.35 -20.76 33.24
C SER A 239 13.09 -22.05 32.90
N PRO A 240 13.20 -23.02 33.83
CA PRO A 240 13.73 -24.33 33.51
C PRO A 240 12.73 -25.10 32.64
N GLY A 241 12.98 -25.20 31.34
CA GLY A 241 12.09 -25.94 30.45
C GLY A 241 12.17 -25.55 28.98
N PRO A 242 11.72 -24.34 28.61
CA PRO A 242 11.68 -23.94 27.21
C PRO A 242 13.09 -23.75 26.65
N SER A 243 13.30 -24.27 25.44
CA SER A 243 14.47 -23.99 24.61
C SER A 243 14.12 -23.11 23.40
N LEU A 244 12.82 -22.87 23.19
CA LEU A 244 12.24 -22.02 22.16
C LEU A 244 11.35 -20.97 22.83
N CYS A 245 11.45 -19.73 22.39
CA CYS A 245 10.65 -18.61 22.89
C CYS A 245 10.09 -17.82 21.71
N TYR A 246 8.78 -17.58 21.74
CA TYR A 246 8.10 -16.69 20.80
C TYR A 246 7.32 -15.62 21.58
N SER A 247 6.48 -14.85 20.90
CA SER A 247 5.80 -13.72 21.52
C SER A 247 4.36 -13.61 21.05
N THR A 248 3.60 -12.70 21.66
CA THR A 248 2.32 -12.30 21.09
C THR A 248 2.55 -11.65 19.73
N GLN A 249 1.80 -12.09 18.73
CA GLN A 249 1.90 -11.56 17.37
C GLN A 249 0.77 -10.57 17.10
N TRP A 250 1.12 -9.43 16.52
CA TRP A 250 0.16 -8.42 16.06
C TRP A 250 0.30 -8.24 14.56
N SER A 251 -0.77 -8.46 13.80
CA SER A 251 -0.74 -8.20 12.38
C SER A 251 -0.73 -6.70 12.10
N PHE A 252 0.04 -6.26 11.11
CA PHE A 252 -0.02 -4.90 10.60
C PHE A 252 0.12 -4.89 9.07
N GLY A 253 -0.15 -3.76 8.43
CA GLY A 253 -0.24 -3.67 6.96
C GLY A 253 -1.68 -3.80 6.49
N ALA A 254 -2.02 -4.89 5.81
CA ALA A 254 -3.35 -5.14 5.26
C ALA A 254 -4.42 -5.34 6.34
N GLU A 255 -4.06 -6.00 7.44
CA GLU A 255 -4.92 -6.23 8.59
C GLU A 255 -4.26 -5.73 9.88
N GLN A 256 -5.07 -5.21 10.81
CA GLN A 256 -4.62 -4.82 12.15
C GLN A 256 -5.39 -5.59 13.20
N LYS A 257 -4.85 -6.74 13.63
CA LYS A 257 -5.44 -7.57 14.68
C LYS A 257 -4.38 -8.31 15.47
N GLN A 258 -4.66 -8.59 16.72
CA GLN A 258 -3.86 -9.55 17.50
C GLN A 258 -4.09 -10.96 16.94
N LEU A 259 -3.02 -11.69 16.68
CA LEU A 259 -3.09 -13.08 16.26
C LEU A 259 -3.19 -13.99 17.50
N GLN A 260 -4.13 -14.92 17.47
CA GLN A 260 -4.26 -15.91 18.53
C GLN A 260 -3.08 -16.87 18.45
N THR A 261 -2.26 -16.88 19.48
CA THR A 261 -1.11 -17.76 19.64
C THR A 261 -1.30 -18.55 20.93
N PRO A 262 -1.17 -19.89 20.91
CA PRO A 262 -1.22 -20.71 22.12
C PRO A 262 -0.14 -20.29 23.15
N ALA A 263 -0.19 -20.85 24.36
CA ALA A 263 0.89 -20.68 25.35
C ALA A 263 2.10 -21.59 25.06
N GLU A 264 1.85 -22.80 24.58
CA GLU A 264 2.84 -23.77 24.10
C GLU A 264 2.43 -24.26 22.71
N LEU A 265 3.41 -24.39 21.80
CA LEU A 265 3.17 -24.84 20.43
C LEU A 265 3.45 -26.33 20.25
N SER A 266 2.56 -26.99 19.50
CA SER A 266 2.78 -28.34 18.97
C SER A 266 3.63 -28.31 17.68
N ALA A 267 4.15 -29.47 17.27
CA ALA A 267 4.91 -29.59 16.01
C ALA A 267 4.14 -29.07 14.79
N ALA A 268 2.82 -29.32 14.71
CA ALA A 268 1.96 -28.81 13.64
C ALA A 268 1.86 -27.27 13.59
N GLN A 269 2.23 -26.59 14.67
CA GLN A 269 2.19 -25.13 14.82
C GLN A 269 3.59 -24.49 14.70
N ALA A 270 4.61 -25.24 14.27
CA ALA A 270 5.98 -24.77 14.11
C ALA A 270 6.10 -23.53 13.20
N HIS A 271 5.20 -23.36 12.23
CA HIS A 271 5.14 -22.18 11.36
C HIS A 271 4.94 -20.85 12.11
N ILE A 272 4.37 -20.87 13.32
CA ILE A 272 4.24 -19.64 14.13
C ILE A 272 5.62 -19.15 14.59
N LEU A 273 6.56 -20.07 14.81
CA LEU A 273 7.92 -19.74 15.27
C LEU A 273 8.76 -19.07 14.16
N SER A 274 8.47 -19.33 12.88
CA SER A 274 9.21 -18.68 11.78
C SER A 274 8.92 -17.18 11.65
N GLU A 275 7.88 -16.66 12.28
CA GLU A 275 7.51 -15.24 12.21
C GLU A 275 8.29 -14.34 13.21
N GLY A 276 9.07 -14.94 14.11
CA GLY A 276 9.80 -14.21 15.15
C GLY A 276 10.00 -15.07 16.39
N CYS A 277 11.15 -15.74 16.48
CA CYS A 277 11.45 -16.69 17.55
C CYS A 277 12.90 -16.60 18.02
N MET A 278 13.10 -16.80 19.32
CA MET A 278 14.39 -17.01 19.95
C MET A 278 14.59 -18.49 20.29
N VAL A 279 15.75 -19.04 19.96
CA VAL A 279 16.10 -20.45 20.19
C VAL A 279 17.49 -20.57 20.78
N LYS A 280 17.66 -21.47 21.75
CA LYS A 280 18.99 -21.79 22.29
C LYS A 280 19.85 -22.43 21.20
N ARG A 281 21.08 -21.97 21.06
CA ARG A 281 22.01 -22.46 20.03
C ARG A 281 22.21 -23.97 20.07
N GLU A 282 22.44 -24.52 21.26
CA GLU A 282 22.63 -25.97 21.49
C GLU A 282 21.43 -26.80 21.01
N THR A 283 20.22 -26.24 21.13
CA THR A 283 18.99 -26.87 20.68
C THR A 283 18.90 -26.82 19.17
N LEU A 284 19.10 -25.65 18.55
CA LEU A 284 19.03 -25.54 17.09
C LEU A 284 20.11 -26.38 16.38
N ALA A 285 21.28 -26.54 17.00
CA ALA A 285 22.38 -27.33 16.44
C ALA A 285 22.02 -28.82 16.22
N SER A 286 21.07 -29.39 16.97
CA SER A 286 20.64 -30.78 16.80
C SER A 286 19.83 -31.02 15.53
N VAL A 287 19.33 -29.96 14.90
CA VAL A 287 18.50 -30.00 13.67
C VAL A 287 19.13 -29.20 12.52
N ARG A 288 20.46 -29.00 12.54
CA ARG A 288 21.20 -28.22 11.51
C ARG A 288 20.96 -28.70 10.08
N ALA A 289 20.65 -29.99 9.89
CA ALA A 289 20.42 -30.59 8.57
C ALA A 289 18.97 -30.47 8.07
N ALA A 290 18.11 -29.72 8.77
CA ALA A 290 16.73 -29.51 8.34
C ALA A 290 16.68 -28.75 7.01
N SER A 291 15.65 -29.04 6.20
CA SER A 291 15.46 -28.43 4.87
C SER A 291 14.87 -27.01 4.92
N SER A 292 14.46 -26.52 6.09
CA SER A 292 13.98 -25.15 6.27
C SER A 292 13.91 -24.82 7.75
N LEU A 293 13.77 -23.53 8.07
CA LEU A 293 13.59 -23.09 9.45
C LEU A 293 12.27 -23.63 10.08
N PRO A 294 11.11 -23.61 9.40
CA PRO A 294 9.91 -24.28 9.90
C PRO A 294 10.10 -25.78 10.14
N ALA A 295 10.77 -26.49 9.22
CA ALA A 295 11.05 -27.93 9.38
C ALA A 295 11.99 -28.20 10.57
N ALA A 296 12.97 -27.33 10.81
CA ALA A 296 13.84 -27.41 11.98
C ALA A 296 13.01 -27.29 13.27
N PHE A 297 12.10 -26.33 13.35
CA PHE A 297 11.24 -26.16 14.52
C PHE A 297 10.25 -27.31 14.72
N GLU A 298 9.69 -27.85 13.65
CA GLU A 298 8.83 -29.04 13.70
C GLU A 298 9.58 -30.26 14.28
N GLN A 299 10.82 -30.50 13.82
CA GLN A 299 11.67 -31.56 14.35
C GLN A 299 12.00 -31.36 15.83
N LEU A 300 12.30 -30.13 16.26
CA LEU A 300 12.58 -29.83 17.66
C LEU A 300 11.38 -30.08 18.57
N LEU A 301 10.21 -29.58 18.19
CA LEU A 301 8.97 -29.80 18.95
C LEU A 301 8.60 -31.29 18.99
N SER A 302 8.80 -32.01 17.88
CA SER A 302 8.59 -33.47 17.81
C SER A 302 9.58 -34.25 18.68
N ALA A 303 10.80 -33.75 18.85
CA ALA A 303 11.82 -34.30 19.74
C ALA A 303 11.59 -33.96 21.23
N GLY A 304 10.51 -33.24 21.55
CA GLY A 304 10.12 -32.93 22.93
C GLY A 304 10.72 -31.63 23.48
N HIS A 305 11.37 -30.82 22.65
CA HIS A 305 11.76 -29.46 23.05
C HIS A 305 10.52 -28.60 23.30
N ARG A 306 10.50 -27.85 24.40
CA ARG A 306 9.36 -27.01 24.76
C ARG A 306 9.51 -25.59 24.20
N SER A 307 8.40 -25.06 23.70
CA SER A 307 8.24 -23.65 23.36
C SER A 307 7.43 -22.95 24.44
N ALA A 308 7.71 -21.67 24.67
CA ALA A 308 6.93 -20.84 25.57
C ALA A 308 6.74 -19.43 24.99
N GLN A 309 5.56 -18.86 25.24
CA GLN A 309 5.26 -17.49 24.84
C GLN A 309 5.82 -16.49 25.88
N SER A 310 6.63 -15.53 25.42
CA SER A 310 7.09 -14.39 26.22
C SER A 310 6.10 -13.22 26.17
N GLN A 311 6.28 -12.28 27.11
CA GLN A 311 5.57 -11.00 27.12
C GLN A 311 6.07 -9.99 26.07
N GLY A 312 7.05 -10.38 25.24
CA GLY A 312 7.43 -9.58 24.09
C GLY A 312 6.29 -9.46 23.09
N MET A 313 6.51 -8.64 22.05
CA MET A 313 5.57 -8.54 20.94
C MET A 313 6.32 -8.49 19.60
N CYS A 314 5.84 -9.29 18.65
CA CYS A 314 6.28 -9.26 17.25
C CYS A 314 5.15 -8.71 16.39
N PHE A 315 5.47 -7.75 15.55
CA PHE A 315 4.56 -7.24 14.53
C PHE A 315 4.78 -8.03 13.25
N VAL A 316 3.76 -8.78 12.84
CA VAL A 316 3.78 -9.61 11.64
C VAL A 316 3.14 -8.84 10.49
N ARG A 317 3.90 -8.60 9.42
CA ARG A 317 3.36 -7.87 8.28
C ARG A 317 2.46 -8.80 7.49
N THR A 318 1.18 -8.47 7.49
CA THR A 318 0.20 -9.05 6.57
C THR A 318 0.27 -8.26 5.28
N GLU A 319 0.89 -8.86 4.28
CA GLU A 319 0.64 -8.48 2.90
C GLU A 319 -0.68 -9.12 2.48
N LYS A 320 -1.45 -8.47 1.62
CA LYS A 320 -2.55 -9.17 0.95
C LYS A 320 -1.91 -10.23 0.08
N GLN A 321 -1.70 -11.43 0.61
CA GLN A 321 -1.52 -12.62 -0.21
C GLN A 321 -2.81 -12.79 -1.00
N GLN A 322 -2.86 -12.23 -2.20
CA GLN A 322 -3.78 -12.71 -3.21
C GLN A 322 -3.26 -14.06 -3.65
N SER A 323 -3.69 -15.09 -2.92
CA SER A 323 -3.58 -16.46 -3.38
C SER A 323 -4.06 -16.52 -4.83
N SER A 324 -3.22 -17.02 -5.73
CA SER A 324 -3.60 -17.32 -7.12
C SER A 324 -4.77 -18.31 -7.22
N HIS A 325 -5.13 -18.97 -6.11
CA HIS A 325 -6.37 -19.73 -5.96
C HIS A 325 -7.61 -18.85 -6.14
N GLY A 326 -8.24 -18.97 -7.31
CA GLY A 326 -9.50 -18.31 -7.66
C GLY A 326 -9.40 -17.26 -8.76
N LEU A 327 -8.19 -16.93 -9.24
CA LEU A 327 -8.02 -16.07 -10.41
C LEU A 327 -8.54 -16.78 -11.66
N LYS A 328 -9.23 -16.03 -12.52
CA LYS A 328 -9.86 -16.55 -13.73
C LYS A 328 -8.93 -16.35 -14.92
N HIS A 329 -9.16 -17.10 -15.98
CA HIS A 329 -8.64 -16.73 -17.29
C HIS A 329 -9.08 -15.29 -17.63
N ALA A 330 -8.16 -14.48 -18.15
CA ALA A 330 -8.38 -13.08 -18.49
C ALA A 330 -7.87 -12.78 -19.90
N VAL A 331 -8.43 -11.74 -20.52
CA VAL A 331 -7.81 -11.07 -21.66
C VAL A 331 -7.27 -9.72 -21.18
N LEU A 332 -6.07 -9.34 -21.60
CA LEU A 332 -5.52 -8.00 -21.36
C LEU A 332 -5.47 -7.23 -22.68
N CYS A 333 -6.27 -6.17 -22.79
CA CYS A 333 -6.38 -5.34 -23.98
C CYS A 333 -5.64 -4.01 -23.79
N ILE A 334 -4.72 -3.69 -24.72
CA ILE A 334 -3.88 -2.49 -24.64
C ILE A 334 -3.94 -1.72 -25.97
N PRO A 335 -4.67 -0.59 -26.04
CA PRO A 335 -4.54 0.34 -27.16
C PRO A 335 -3.23 1.13 -27.06
N LEU A 336 -2.41 1.06 -28.09
CA LEU A 336 -1.14 1.78 -28.20
C LEU A 336 -1.26 2.96 -29.17
N SER A 337 -1.03 4.16 -28.67
CA SER A 337 -1.08 5.40 -29.45
C SER A 337 0.23 5.70 -30.21
N GLY A 338 1.26 4.87 -30.05
CA GLY A 338 2.57 5.08 -30.69
C GLY A 338 3.60 5.79 -29.83
N ARG A 339 3.39 5.86 -28.51
CA ARG A 339 4.27 6.54 -27.58
C ARG A 339 5.51 5.70 -27.31
N THR A 340 6.52 5.82 -28.16
CA THR A 340 7.83 5.15 -28.01
C THR A 340 8.45 5.39 -26.63
N TRP A 341 8.20 6.54 -26.03
CA TRP A 341 8.68 6.89 -24.69
C TRP A 341 7.97 6.14 -23.57
N ALA A 342 6.70 5.75 -23.77
CA ALA A 342 5.87 5.08 -22.78
C ALA A 342 5.99 3.56 -22.87
N TRP A 343 6.36 3.04 -24.04
CA TRP A 343 6.49 1.60 -24.28
C TRP A 343 7.41 0.89 -23.28
N PRO A 344 8.62 1.38 -22.93
CA PRO A 344 9.45 0.73 -21.91
C PRO A 344 8.80 0.66 -20.52
N LEU A 345 7.97 1.65 -20.16
CA LEU A 345 7.24 1.64 -18.90
C LEU A 345 6.11 0.60 -18.93
N THR A 346 5.43 0.50 -20.07
CA THR A 346 4.37 -0.49 -20.29
C THR A 346 4.93 -1.91 -20.25
N THR A 347 6.02 -2.20 -20.98
CA THR A 347 6.62 -3.55 -20.98
C THR A 347 7.18 -3.92 -19.62
N SER A 348 7.83 -2.99 -18.91
CA SER A 348 8.30 -3.26 -17.54
C SER A 348 7.17 -3.61 -16.59
N PHE A 349 6.00 -2.97 -16.71
CA PHE A 349 4.82 -3.37 -15.95
C PHE A 349 4.31 -4.76 -16.39
N LEU A 350 4.20 -5.01 -17.70
CA LEU A 350 3.74 -6.30 -18.23
C LEU A 350 4.63 -7.47 -17.83
N GLU A 351 5.93 -7.25 -17.63
CA GLU A 351 6.89 -8.28 -17.19
C GLU A 351 6.80 -8.56 -15.69
N GLN A 352 6.40 -7.58 -14.88
CA GLN A 352 6.52 -7.63 -13.41
C GLN A 352 5.18 -7.71 -12.68
N GLN A 353 4.07 -7.54 -13.39
CA GLN A 353 2.74 -7.62 -12.80
C GLN A 353 2.45 -9.03 -12.26
N THR A 354 1.66 -9.13 -11.20
CA THR A 354 1.52 -10.38 -10.41
C THR A 354 0.38 -11.31 -10.86
N TYR A 355 -0.46 -10.89 -11.80
CA TYR A 355 -1.49 -11.74 -12.39
C TYR A 355 -0.80 -12.79 -13.27
N PRO A 356 -1.07 -14.10 -13.08
CA PRO A 356 -0.33 -15.14 -13.77
C PRO A 356 -0.39 -15.02 -15.31
N HIS A 357 0.77 -14.95 -15.96
CA HIS A 357 0.88 -14.77 -17.42
C HIS A 357 0.25 -15.92 -18.21
N ASP A 358 0.31 -17.14 -17.68
CA ASP A 358 -0.33 -18.34 -18.22
C ASP A 358 -1.88 -18.31 -18.15
N LEU A 359 -2.44 -17.33 -17.44
CA LEU A 359 -3.87 -17.04 -17.39
C LEU A 359 -4.29 -15.81 -18.21
N ILE A 360 -3.38 -15.17 -18.96
CA ILE A 360 -3.69 -13.96 -19.73
C ILE A 360 -3.49 -14.18 -21.22
N ASP A 361 -4.56 -14.00 -22.00
CA ASP A 361 -4.48 -13.74 -23.44
C ASP A 361 -4.21 -12.24 -23.67
N LEU A 362 -3.05 -11.88 -24.20
CA LEU A 362 -2.66 -10.49 -24.43
C LEU A 362 -3.12 -10.00 -25.80
N VAL A 363 -3.80 -8.85 -25.87
CA VAL A 363 -4.28 -8.24 -27.11
C VAL A 363 -3.80 -6.80 -27.19
N VAL A 364 -2.91 -6.54 -28.13
CA VAL A 364 -2.33 -5.20 -28.35
C VAL A 364 -2.90 -4.62 -29.63
N LEU A 365 -3.49 -3.44 -29.55
CA LEU A 365 -4.00 -2.70 -30.71
C LEU A 365 -3.14 -1.48 -30.98
N ASP A 366 -2.32 -1.55 -32.02
CA ASP A 366 -1.48 -0.45 -32.47
C ASP A 366 -2.27 0.51 -33.36
N THR A 367 -2.50 1.72 -32.86
CA THR A 367 -3.18 2.80 -33.58
C THR A 367 -2.23 3.89 -34.07
N SER A 368 -0.92 3.67 -33.91
CA SER A 368 0.11 4.70 -34.13
C SER A 368 0.32 5.07 -35.58
N GLN A 369 -0.03 4.16 -36.50
CA GLN A 369 0.33 4.24 -37.92
C GLN A 369 1.86 4.39 -38.13
N ASN A 370 2.66 3.89 -37.18
CA ASN A 370 4.12 3.96 -37.20
C ASN A 370 4.73 2.56 -37.27
N ASN A 371 5.26 2.19 -38.44
CA ASN A 371 5.85 0.87 -38.69
C ASN A 371 7.05 0.55 -37.78
N ALA A 372 7.85 1.56 -37.40
CA ALA A 372 8.99 1.34 -36.51
C ALA A 372 8.52 0.98 -35.10
N PHE A 373 7.50 1.69 -34.60
CA PHE A 373 6.86 1.37 -33.33
C PHE A 373 6.21 -0.02 -33.35
N GLY A 374 5.42 -0.32 -34.38
CA GLY A 374 4.82 -1.65 -34.53
C GLY A 374 5.85 -2.78 -34.62
N THR A 375 7.01 -2.56 -35.24
CA THR A 375 8.11 -3.53 -35.26
C THR A 375 8.68 -3.78 -33.86
N GLN A 376 8.86 -2.71 -33.07
CA GLN A 376 9.32 -2.81 -31.68
C GLN A 376 8.35 -3.63 -30.82
N VAL A 377 7.05 -3.35 -30.93
CA VAL A 377 6.00 -4.07 -30.19
C VAL A 377 5.97 -5.55 -30.57
N LYS A 378 5.97 -5.88 -31.86
CA LYS A 378 6.01 -7.27 -32.34
C LYS A 378 7.26 -8.01 -31.86
N GLY A 379 8.41 -7.32 -31.83
CA GLY A 379 9.65 -7.88 -31.31
C GLY A 379 9.53 -8.32 -29.85
N TRP A 380 8.98 -7.46 -28.99
CA TRP A 380 8.74 -7.81 -27.59
C TRP A 380 7.70 -8.93 -27.43
N LEU A 381 6.57 -8.86 -28.16
CA LEU A 381 5.53 -9.90 -28.10
C LEU A 381 6.06 -11.30 -28.45
N SER A 382 7.02 -11.38 -29.38
CA SER A 382 7.64 -12.67 -29.76
C SER A 382 8.46 -13.33 -28.65
N GLN A 383 8.77 -12.60 -27.57
CA GLN A 383 9.60 -13.05 -26.46
C GLN A 383 8.83 -13.15 -25.13
N CYS A 384 7.58 -12.67 -25.09
CA CYS A 384 6.79 -12.67 -23.87
C CYS A 384 6.29 -14.08 -23.50
N ASP A 385 6.01 -14.28 -22.22
CA ASP A 385 5.59 -15.54 -21.59
C ASP A 385 4.08 -15.59 -21.29
N TYR A 386 3.30 -14.67 -21.88
CA TYR A 386 1.84 -14.69 -21.82
C TYR A 386 1.27 -15.94 -22.50
N ARG A 387 0.16 -16.46 -21.97
CA ARG A 387 -0.56 -17.64 -22.48
C ARG A 387 -0.75 -17.60 -24.00
N SER A 388 -1.17 -16.45 -24.50
CA SER A 388 -1.21 -16.14 -25.93
C SER A 388 -1.07 -14.64 -26.14
N HIS A 389 -0.74 -14.23 -27.36
CA HIS A 389 -0.71 -12.83 -27.73
C HIS A 389 -1.29 -12.58 -29.13
N THR A 390 -1.94 -11.44 -29.31
CA THR A 390 -2.46 -10.94 -30.59
C THR A 390 -2.01 -9.51 -30.80
N TYR A 391 -1.40 -9.24 -31.95
CA TYR A 391 -1.11 -7.89 -32.41
C TYR A 391 -2.10 -7.48 -33.49
N LEU A 392 -2.77 -6.36 -33.28
CA LEU A 392 -3.69 -5.73 -34.22
C LEU A 392 -3.13 -4.37 -34.62
N GLN A 393 -3.44 -3.93 -35.83
CA GLN A 393 -3.08 -2.61 -36.32
C GLN A 393 -4.28 -2.00 -37.03
N GLU A 394 -4.71 -0.81 -36.59
CA GLU A 394 -5.91 -0.16 -37.12
C GLU A 394 -5.71 1.37 -37.18
N ALA A 395 -6.06 1.97 -38.32
CA ALA A 395 -6.05 3.42 -38.48
C ALA A 395 -7.36 4.01 -37.93
N VAL A 396 -7.41 4.25 -36.62
CA VAL A 396 -8.62 4.73 -35.93
C VAL A 396 -8.77 6.26 -35.92
N GLY A 397 -7.91 7.02 -36.58
CA GLY A 397 -7.93 8.49 -36.59
C GLY A 397 -6.61 9.07 -37.06
N GLU A 398 -6.44 10.40 -36.97
CA GLU A 398 -5.17 11.03 -37.29
C GLU A 398 -4.07 10.64 -36.27
N PRO A 399 -2.84 10.32 -36.73
CA PRO A 399 -1.73 9.97 -35.84
C PRO A 399 -1.45 11.05 -34.80
N GLY A 400 -1.20 10.66 -33.55
CA GLY A 400 -0.83 11.58 -32.47
C GLY A 400 -1.99 12.41 -31.88
N ILE A 401 -3.22 12.20 -32.33
CA ILE A 401 -4.38 12.95 -31.84
C ILE A 401 -4.60 12.82 -30.32
N ALA A 402 -4.15 11.71 -29.73
CA ALA A 402 -4.24 11.45 -28.30
C ALA A 402 -3.40 12.40 -27.42
N ASP A 403 -2.39 13.06 -28.00
CA ASP A 403 -1.51 14.01 -27.31
C ASP A 403 -1.86 15.48 -27.58
N LEU A 404 -2.81 15.74 -28.49
CA LEU A 404 -3.28 17.09 -28.78
C LEU A 404 -4.18 17.63 -27.65
N PRO A 405 -4.25 18.97 -27.46
CA PRO A 405 -5.11 19.58 -26.45
C PRO A 405 -6.58 19.19 -26.63
N ARG A 406 -7.15 18.54 -25.60
CA ARG A 406 -8.53 18.01 -25.63
C ARG A 406 -9.58 19.04 -26.03
N ALA A 407 -9.44 20.29 -25.60
CA ALA A 407 -10.38 21.37 -25.91
C ALA A 407 -10.59 21.63 -27.41
N GLN A 408 -9.68 21.17 -28.28
CA GLN A 408 -9.75 21.38 -29.73
C GLN A 408 -10.09 20.11 -30.51
N MET A 409 -10.03 18.93 -29.88
CA MET A 409 -10.08 17.63 -30.57
C MET A 409 -11.03 16.62 -29.90
N THR A 410 -11.93 17.06 -29.01
CA THR A 410 -12.80 16.18 -28.22
C THR A 410 -13.53 15.14 -29.09
N ASP A 411 -14.17 15.58 -30.18
CA ASP A 411 -14.98 14.72 -31.04
C ASP A 411 -14.12 13.67 -31.74
N ALA A 412 -13.03 14.10 -32.37
CA ALA A 412 -12.16 13.22 -33.12
C ALA A 412 -11.45 12.19 -32.22
N VAL A 413 -11.09 12.55 -30.99
CA VAL A 413 -10.55 11.57 -30.03
C VAL A 413 -11.63 10.62 -29.53
N CYS A 414 -12.85 11.10 -29.27
CA CYS A 414 -13.96 10.22 -28.87
C CYS A 414 -14.29 9.21 -29.97
N ASP A 415 -14.35 9.62 -31.23
CA ASP A 415 -14.56 8.76 -32.37
C ASP A 415 -13.45 7.71 -32.51
N ALA A 416 -12.20 8.10 -32.30
CA ALA A 416 -11.06 7.19 -32.28
C ALA A 416 -11.20 6.15 -31.16
N CYS A 417 -11.55 6.57 -29.93
CA CYS A 417 -11.81 5.66 -28.83
C CYS A 417 -12.98 4.70 -29.13
N VAL A 418 -14.08 5.18 -29.70
CA VAL A 418 -15.21 4.33 -30.12
C VAL A 418 -14.74 3.24 -31.10
N ARG A 419 -13.90 3.58 -32.08
CA ARG A 419 -13.31 2.61 -33.01
C ARG A 419 -12.38 1.62 -32.30
N ILE A 420 -11.51 2.09 -31.42
CA ILE A 420 -10.60 1.27 -30.61
C ILE A 420 -11.37 0.20 -29.82
N PHE A 421 -12.35 0.61 -29.01
CA PHE A 421 -13.05 -0.34 -28.13
C PHE A 421 -13.97 -1.28 -28.90
N ASN A 422 -14.53 -0.85 -30.04
CA ASN A 422 -15.25 -1.76 -30.93
C ASN A 422 -14.34 -2.75 -31.68
N CYS A 423 -13.07 -2.40 -31.90
CA CYS A 423 -12.06 -3.33 -32.42
C CYS A 423 -11.63 -4.36 -31.37
N LEU A 424 -11.49 -3.95 -30.10
CA LEU A 424 -11.06 -4.81 -29.00
C LEU A 424 -12.17 -5.73 -28.46
N ARG A 425 -13.44 -5.29 -28.44
CA ARG A 425 -14.54 -6.06 -27.84
C ARG A 425 -14.68 -7.51 -28.31
N PRO A 426 -14.46 -7.89 -29.59
CA PRO A 426 -14.59 -9.28 -30.03
C PRO A 426 -13.57 -10.22 -29.37
N TYR A 427 -12.44 -9.68 -28.91
CA TYR A 427 -11.38 -10.41 -28.23
C TYR A 427 -11.63 -10.60 -26.72
N CYS A 428 -12.66 -9.96 -26.16
CA CYS A 428 -13.08 -10.14 -24.77
C CYS A 428 -13.81 -11.49 -24.55
N THR A 429 -13.14 -12.59 -24.85
CA THR A 429 -13.69 -13.96 -24.80
C THR A 429 -13.54 -14.61 -23.43
N ALA A 430 -12.58 -14.15 -22.63
CA ALA A 430 -12.33 -14.63 -21.28
C ALA A 430 -13.37 -14.08 -20.28
N PRO A 431 -13.60 -14.75 -19.13
CA PRO A 431 -14.50 -14.25 -18.08
C PRO A 431 -14.16 -12.84 -17.58
N VAL A 432 -12.87 -12.48 -17.59
CA VAL A 432 -12.37 -11.17 -17.18
C VAL A 432 -11.71 -10.50 -18.38
N ALA A 433 -12.05 -9.23 -18.62
CA ALA A 433 -11.33 -8.36 -19.54
C ALA A 433 -10.63 -7.27 -18.74
N LEU A 434 -9.34 -7.11 -18.99
CA LEU A 434 -8.46 -6.11 -18.39
C LEU A 434 -8.13 -5.08 -19.46
N PHE A 435 -8.12 -3.80 -19.11
CA PHE A 435 -7.71 -2.72 -20.01
C PHE A 435 -6.62 -1.85 -19.38
N LEU A 436 -5.60 -1.55 -20.20
CA LEU A 436 -4.47 -0.69 -19.87
C LEU A 436 -4.30 0.37 -20.97
N GLU A 437 -4.30 1.66 -20.62
CA GLU A 437 -3.83 2.71 -21.54
C GLU A 437 -2.29 2.74 -21.55
N ASP A 438 -1.68 2.97 -22.71
CA ASP A 438 -0.21 2.91 -22.92
C ASP A 438 0.60 3.98 -22.16
N ASP A 439 -0.07 4.90 -21.48
CA ASP A 439 0.49 5.99 -20.69
C ASP A 439 0.11 5.92 -19.20
N VAL A 440 -0.54 4.84 -18.78
CA VAL A 440 -0.89 4.54 -17.39
C VAL A 440 -0.04 3.38 -16.90
N VAL A 441 0.62 3.56 -15.74
CA VAL A 441 1.42 2.51 -15.08
C VAL A 441 0.80 2.18 -13.72
N PRO A 442 0.12 1.03 -13.58
CA PRO A 442 -0.44 0.57 -12.32
C PRO A 442 0.63 0.02 -11.35
N PRO A 443 0.28 -0.18 -10.06
CA PRO A 443 1.02 -1.09 -9.17
C PRO A 443 1.07 -2.51 -9.74
N GLN A 444 2.14 -3.27 -9.48
CA GLN A 444 2.31 -4.64 -9.99
C GLN A 444 1.16 -5.59 -9.61
N ASP A 445 0.48 -5.36 -8.48
CA ASP A 445 -0.66 -6.16 -8.02
C ASP A 445 -2.03 -5.67 -8.49
N ALA A 446 -2.08 -4.65 -9.37
CA ALA A 446 -3.32 -4.00 -9.76
C ALA A 446 -4.35 -4.99 -10.32
N TYR A 447 -4.01 -5.79 -11.33
CA TYR A 447 -5.01 -6.66 -11.95
C TYR A 447 -5.44 -7.83 -11.07
N THR A 448 -4.52 -8.37 -10.27
CA THR A 448 -4.85 -9.38 -9.26
C THR A 448 -5.86 -8.81 -8.27
N ARG A 449 -5.68 -7.55 -7.87
CA ARG A 449 -6.58 -6.84 -6.97
C ARG A 449 -7.91 -6.46 -7.58
N LEU A 450 -7.92 -5.85 -8.76
CA LEU A 450 -9.13 -5.39 -9.40
C LEU A 450 -10.02 -6.56 -9.85
N SER A 451 -9.42 -7.64 -10.36
CA SER A 451 -10.17 -8.84 -10.76
C SER A 451 -10.85 -9.53 -9.56
N ALA A 452 -10.21 -9.55 -8.39
CA ALA A 452 -10.78 -10.10 -7.17
C ALA A 452 -12.04 -9.35 -6.69
N LEU A 453 -12.23 -8.10 -7.12
CA LEU A 453 -13.41 -7.29 -6.81
C LEU A 453 -14.61 -7.59 -7.72
N LEU A 454 -14.44 -8.38 -8.78
CA LEU A 454 -15.51 -8.77 -9.69
C LEU A 454 -16.43 -9.85 -9.06
N GLY A 455 -17.24 -9.41 -8.10
CA GLY A 455 -18.32 -10.18 -7.51
C GLY A 455 -19.50 -10.40 -8.45
N LYS A 456 -20.58 -11.02 -7.94
CA LYS A 456 -21.77 -11.37 -8.76
C LYS A 456 -22.44 -10.13 -9.38
N GLU A 457 -22.43 -9.00 -8.70
CA GLU A 457 -23.13 -7.76 -9.07
C GLU A 457 -22.19 -6.65 -9.57
N VAL A 458 -20.89 -6.93 -9.66
CA VAL A 458 -19.88 -5.94 -10.05
C VAL A 458 -19.55 -6.15 -11.52
N VAL A 459 -19.78 -5.13 -12.36
CA VAL A 459 -19.35 -5.16 -13.77
C VAL A 459 -17.89 -4.78 -13.92
N SER A 460 -17.40 -3.86 -13.11
CA SER A 460 -16.02 -3.39 -13.21
C SER A 460 -15.41 -2.92 -11.89
N ALA A 461 -14.09 -3.00 -11.82
CA ALA A 461 -13.28 -2.43 -10.76
C ALA A 461 -12.06 -1.71 -11.38
N SER A 462 -11.85 -0.45 -11.03
CA SER A 462 -10.78 0.39 -11.60
C SER A 462 -9.76 0.82 -10.54
N GLY A 463 -8.52 1.01 -10.98
CA GLY A 463 -7.47 1.68 -10.21
C GLY A 463 -7.61 3.20 -10.29
N LEU A 464 -7.13 3.91 -9.27
CA LEU A 464 -7.14 5.36 -9.24
C LEU A 464 -6.02 5.94 -10.11
N TYR A 465 -6.40 6.64 -11.17
CA TYR A 465 -5.52 7.52 -11.91
C TYR A 465 -6.17 8.88 -12.14
N ARG A 466 -5.36 9.91 -12.36
CA ARG A 466 -5.81 11.30 -12.45
C ARG A 466 -5.70 11.83 -13.87
N HIS A 467 -6.64 12.69 -14.24
CA HIS A 467 -6.63 13.33 -15.55
C HIS A 467 -5.45 14.32 -15.64
N ARG A 468 -4.65 14.25 -16.72
CA ARG A 468 -3.43 15.04 -16.91
C ARG A 468 -3.62 16.56 -16.68
N GLY A 469 -4.71 17.10 -17.22
CA GLY A 469 -4.98 18.54 -17.20
C GLY A 469 -5.48 19.09 -15.86
N ASN A 470 -6.48 18.45 -15.23
CA ASN A 470 -7.18 19.00 -14.07
C ASN A 470 -6.89 18.26 -12.75
N ARG A 471 -6.09 17.18 -12.80
CA ARG A 471 -5.69 16.33 -11.67
C ARG A 471 -6.83 15.70 -10.87
N LYS A 472 -8.06 15.73 -11.40
CA LYS A 472 -9.19 15.03 -10.80
C LYS A 472 -9.10 13.54 -11.11
N PRO A 473 -9.64 12.66 -10.24
CA PRO A 473 -9.78 11.24 -10.54
C PRO A 473 -10.49 11.03 -11.88
N VAL A 474 -10.03 10.08 -12.70
CA VAL A 474 -10.74 9.63 -13.90
C VAL A 474 -11.85 8.64 -13.51
N ALA A 475 -12.75 9.11 -12.65
CA ALA A 475 -13.91 8.41 -12.13
C ALA A 475 -15.02 9.43 -11.83
N TRP A 476 -16.27 8.99 -11.83
CA TRP A 476 -17.45 9.84 -11.60
C TRP A 476 -18.59 9.10 -10.90
N ASN A 477 -19.52 9.87 -10.36
CA ASN A 477 -20.87 9.48 -9.97
C ASN A 477 -21.88 10.14 -10.90
N TRP A 478 -23.07 9.56 -11.04
CA TRP A 478 -24.18 10.17 -11.77
C TRP A 478 -24.91 11.17 -10.89
N ASP A 479 -25.11 12.40 -11.37
CA ASP A 479 -25.99 13.37 -10.72
C ASP A 479 -27.48 13.09 -11.02
N GLU A 480 -28.38 13.88 -10.42
CA GLU A 480 -29.83 13.74 -10.59
C GLU A 480 -30.32 13.95 -12.03
N HIS A 481 -29.54 14.65 -12.85
CA HIS A 481 -29.83 14.89 -14.26
C HIS A 481 -29.16 13.88 -15.18
N GLY A 482 -28.30 13.01 -14.63
CA GLY A 482 -27.60 11.99 -15.37
C GLY A 482 -26.27 12.39 -15.98
N PHE A 483 -25.67 13.48 -15.50
CA PHE A 483 -24.35 13.90 -15.90
C PHE A 483 -23.27 13.36 -14.95
N PRO A 484 -22.05 13.10 -15.45
CA PRO A 484 -20.94 12.64 -14.63
C PRO A 484 -20.43 13.77 -13.71
N SER A 485 -20.30 13.47 -12.44
CA SER A 485 -19.76 14.34 -11.40
C SER A 485 -18.59 13.66 -10.70
N PHE A 486 -17.47 14.38 -10.49
CA PHE A 486 -16.28 13.79 -9.88
C PHE A 486 -16.55 13.36 -8.43
N PRO A 487 -16.16 12.15 -8.01
CA PRO A 487 -16.33 11.71 -6.65
C PRO A 487 -15.40 12.51 -5.73
N LYS A 488 -15.81 12.66 -4.47
CA LYS A 488 -14.91 13.16 -3.42
C LYS A 488 -13.83 12.10 -3.17
N GLU A 489 -12.61 12.55 -2.89
CA GLU A 489 -11.51 11.65 -2.53
C GLU A 489 -11.88 10.79 -1.33
N ASN A 490 -11.52 9.51 -1.39
CA ASN A 490 -11.84 8.53 -0.37
C ASN A 490 -10.66 7.56 -0.15
N ARG A 491 -10.84 6.56 0.72
CA ARG A 491 -9.88 5.49 1.00
C ARG A 491 -10.53 4.13 0.78
N GLY A 492 -9.71 3.13 0.50
CA GLY A 492 -10.17 1.76 0.28
C GLY A 492 -10.96 1.62 -1.01
N ILE A 493 -12.00 0.78 -1.00
CA ILE A 493 -12.82 0.47 -2.17
C ILE A 493 -14.17 1.17 -2.03
N THR A 494 -14.63 1.83 -3.10
CA THR A 494 -15.92 2.53 -3.12
C THR A 494 -16.70 2.26 -4.39
N THR A 495 -18.02 2.24 -4.30
CA THR A 495 -18.90 2.26 -5.47
C THR A 495 -18.84 3.62 -6.17
N ILE A 496 -18.79 3.58 -7.50
CA ILE A 496 -18.76 4.74 -8.40
C ILE A 496 -19.80 4.57 -9.51
N GLY A 497 -20.19 5.67 -10.15
CA GLY A 497 -21.03 5.67 -11.33
C GLY A 497 -20.30 5.20 -12.60
N GLY A 498 -18.99 5.41 -12.67
CA GLY A 498 -18.12 4.94 -13.76
C GLY A 498 -16.69 5.45 -13.67
N SER A 499 -15.82 4.93 -14.54
CA SER A 499 -14.39 5.28 -14.64
C SER A 499 -13.91 5.31 -16.09
N GLY A 500 -12.72 5.85 -16.33
CA GLY A 500 -12.05 5.62 -17.61
C GLY A 500 -11.49 4.18 -17.72
N PHE A 501 -10.91 3.87 -18.87
CA PHE A 501 -10.39 2.53 -19.22
C PHE A 501 -8.86 2.39 -19.06
N GLY A 502 -8.20 3.35 -18.43
CA GLY A 502 -6.73 3.41 -18.31
C GLY A 502 -6.12 2.34 -17.41
N CYS A 503 -6.87 1.86 -16.42
CA CYS A 503 -6.55 0.66 -15.65
C CYS A 503 -7.84 0.10 -15.02
N ILE A 504 -8.38 -0.95 -15.61
CA ILE A 504 -9.68 -1.50 -15.19
C ILE A 504 -9.76 -3.01 -15.43
N ALA A 505 -10.37 -3.73 -14.49
CA ALA A 505 -10.88 -5.07 -14.69
C ALA A 505 -12.40 -5.02 -14.87
N THR A 506 -12.92 -5.72 -15.85
CA THR A 506 -14.35 -5.77 -16.18
C THR A 506 -14.77 -7.15 -16.63
N ARG A 507 -16.07 -7.42 -16.67
CA ARG A 507 -16.60 -8.70 -17.14
C ARG A 507 -16.48 -8.80 -18.66
N GLY A 508 -15.82 -9.85 -19.14
CA GLY A 508 -15.51 -9.98 -20.57
C GLY A 508 -16.76 -10.15 -21.44
N ASP A 509 -17.76 -10.89 -20.98
CA ASP A 509 -19.05 -11.09 -21.65
C ASP A 509 -19.80 -9.76 -21.84
N VAL A 510 -19.82 -8.92 -20.80
CA VAL A 510 -20.46 -7.60 -20.86
C VAL A 510 -19.81 -6.70 -21.90
N VAL A 511 -18.47 -6.61 -21.90
CA VAL A 511 -17.75 -5.79 -22.89
C VAL A 511 -17.93 -6.32 -24.30
N ARG A 512 -17.82 -7.65 -24.49
CA ARG A 512 -17.95 -8.28 -25.80
C ARG A 512 -19.30 -7.99 -26.45
N SER A 513 -20.37 -7.99 -25.66
CA SER A 513 -21.73 -7.72 -26.12
C SER A 513 -22.07 -6.24 -26.23
N PHE A 514 -21.30 -5.34 -25.64
CA PHE A 514 -21.55 -3.90 -25.69
C PHE A 514 -21.04 -3.28 -26.99
N GLN A 515 -21.89 -2.50 -27.66
CA GLN A 515 -21.50 -1.71 -28.83
C GLN A 515 -21.13 -0.30 -28.38
N PHE A 516 -19.83 0.03 -28.40
CA PHE A 516 -19.37 1.36 -28.00
C PHE A 516 -19.85 2.43 -28.98
N SER A 517 -20.26 3.57 -28.43
CA SER A 517 -20.77 4.75 -29.13
C SER A 517 -20.54 6.00 -28.27
N SER A 518 -20.79 7.19 -28.79
CA SER A 518 -20.75 8.43 -28.00
C SER A 518 -21.94 9.34 -28.36
N GLU A 519 -22.39 10.14 -27.40
CA GLU A 519 -23.44 11.14 -27.56
C GLU A 519 -22.87 12.52 -27.22
N GLN A 520 -22.17 13.11 -28.19
CA GLN A 520 -21.58 14.43 -28.05
C GLN A 520 -22.65 15.53 -27.93
N PRO A 521 -22.36 16.64 -27.22
CA PRO A 521 -21.10 16.99 -26.56
C PRO A 521 -20.97 16.46 -25.11
N PHE A 522 -21.92 15.63 -24.64
CA PHE A 522 -22.10 15.40 -23.20
C PHE A 522 -21.57 14.05 -22.71
N LEU A 523 -21.64 13.00 -23.53
CA LEU A 523 -21.30 11.64 -23.11
C LEU A 523 -20.28 11.01 -24.06
N ASN A 524 -19.09 10.75 -23.52
CA ASN A 524 -18.04 10.00 -24.19
C ASN A 524 -18.32 8.49 -24.17
N TYR A 525 -17.46 7.71 -24.83
CA TYR A 525 -17.62 6.26 -24.98
C TYR A 525 -17.68 5.50 -23.63
N ASP A 526 -16.86 5.93 -22.67
CA ASP A 526 -16.81 5.39 -21.32
C ASP A 526 -18.07 5.78 -20.52
N HIS A 527 -18.52 7.03 -20.64
CA HIS A 527 -19.80 7.47 -20.07
C HIS A 527 -20.97 6.63 -20.60
N MET A 528 -21.03 6.35 -21.91
CA MET A 528 -22.09 5.54 -22.51
C MET A 528 -22.08 4.10 -21.99
N PHE A 529 -20.89 3.48 -21.88
CA PHE A 529 -20.75 2.15 -21.29
C PHE A 529 -21.27 2.09 -19.86
N PHE A 530 -20.78 3.00 -19.00
CA PHE A 530 -21.15 3.00 -17.59
C PHE A 530 -22.59 3.45 -17.34
N ARG A 531 -23.14 4.31 -18.19
CA ARG A 531 -24.56 4.65 -18.14
C ARG A 531 -25.41 3.42 -18.37
N ALA A 532 -25.14 2.67 -19.44
CA ALA A 532 -25.89 1.48 -19.78
C ALA A 532 -25.77 0.37 -18.73
N MET A 533 -24.59 0.19 -18.13
CA MET A 533 -24.34 -0.91 -17.20
C MET A 533 -24.72 -0.57 -15.75
N VAL A 534 -24.39 0.63 -15.27
CA VAL A 534 -24.45 0.99 -13.85
C VAL A 534 -25.63 1.91 -13.54
N ARG A 535 -25.87 2.95 -14.34
CA ARG A 535 -26.96 3.90 -14.08
C ARG A 535 -28.31 3.29 -14.44
N ASP A 536 -28.41 2.83 -15.69
CA ASP A 536 -29.64 2.34 -16.29
C ASP A 536 -29.72 0.80 -16.22
N GLY A 537 -28.62 0.15 -15.84
CA GLY A 537 -28.48 -1.30 -15.71
C GLY A 537 -28.36 -1.77 -14.26
N PRO A 538 -28.29 -3.09 -14.03
CA PRO A 538 -28.30 -3.68 -12.69
C PRO A 538 -26.92 -3.77 -12.03
N TRP A 539 -25.87 -3.25 -12.67
CA TRP A 539 -24.49 -3.51 -12.24
C TRP A 539 -23.93 -2.43 -11.33
N GLN A 540 -22.90 -2.80 -10.57
CA GLN A 540 -22.06 -1.86 -9.80
C GLN A 540 -20.69 -1.71 -10.44
N ALA A 541 -20.14 -0.49 -10.40
CA ALA A 541 -18.74 -0.21 -10.67
C ALA A 541 -18.02 0.19 -9.38
N LEU A 542 -16.79 -0.30 -9.22
CA LEU A 542 -15.97 -0.05 -8.05
C LEU A 542 -14.68 0.70 -8.43
N LEU A 543 -14.20 1.52 -7.50
CA LEU A 543 -12.90 2.18 -7.55
C LEU A 543 -12.10 1.77 -6.31
N ASP A 544 -10.88 1.29 -6.50
CA ASP A 544 -9.92 1.09 -5.41
C ASP A 544 -8.97 2.29 -5.31
N TRP A 545 -9.20 3.14 -4.30
CA TRP A 545 -8.40 4.33 -4.02
C TRP A 545 -6.97 4.01 -3.60
N SER A 546 -6.69 2.77 -3.19
CA SER A 546 -5.34 2.30 -2.83
C SER A 546 -4.57 1.71 -4.03
N CYS A 547 -5.24 1.45 -5.15
CA CYS A 547 -4.61 1.02 -6.40
C CYS A 547 -4.25 2.25 -7.23
N VAL A 548 -3.22 3.00 -6.82
CA VAL A 548 -2.85 4.28 -7.45
C VAL A 548 -1.98 4.05 -8.68
N CYS A 549 -2.53 4.29 -9.87
CA CYS A 549 -1.82 4.19 -11.14
C CYS A 549 -1.23 5.55 -11.52
N ARG A 550 0.03 5.54 -11.98
CA ARG A 550 0.73 6.73 -12.44
C ARG A 550 0.32 7.03 -13.88
N HIS A 551 -0.29 8.19 -14.12
CA HIS A 551 -0.66 8.64 -15.46
C HIS A 551 0.42 9.59 -16.00
N TYR A 552 1.22 9.11 -16.93
CA TYR A 552 2.35 9.83 -17.50
C TYR A 552 1.92 10.72 -18.64
N SER A 553 2.62 11.84 -18.83
CA SER A 553 2.56 12.68 -20.04
C SER A 553 3.90 12.76 -20.77
N SER A 554 4.97 12.25 -20.15
CA SER A 554 6.33 12.11 -20.69
C SER A 554 7.12 11.14 -19.79
N THR A 555 8.37 10.84 -20.13
CA THR A 555 9.27 10.00 -19.30
C THR A 555 9.53 10.53 -17.90
N GLN A 556 9.33 11.82 -17.65
CA GLN A 556 9.69 12.47 -16.37
C GLN A 556 8.49 13.06 -15.62
N SER A 557 7.29 12.99 -16.18
CA SER A 557 6.13 13.68 -15.63
C SER A 557 4.91 12.76 -15.56
N TRP A 558 4.44 12.53 -14.33
CA TRP A 558 3.16 11.90 -14.04
C TRP A 558 2.33 12.76 -13.08
N VAL A 559 1.01 12.55 -13.07
CA VAL A 559 0.03 13.37 -12.34
C VAL A 559 -0.52 12.69 -11.10
#